data_AF-A0A392PFS1-F1
#
_entry.id   AF-A0A392PFS1-F1
#
_cell.length_a   1.000
_cell.length_b   1.000
_cell.length_c   1.000
_cell.angle_alpha   90.00
_cell.angle_beta   90.00
_cell.angle_gamma   90.00
#
_symmetry.space_group_name_H-M   'P 1'
#
loop_
_entity.id
_entity.type
_entity.pdbx_description
1 polymer ?
#
loop_
_entity_poly.entity_id
_entity_poly.type
_entity_poly.pdbx_seq_one_letter_code
_entity_poly.pdbx_strand_id
1 'polypeptide(L)'
;MSDFGVCDSGIARLFLTGPSILGSTDLIHTLEEVKGLGFDPSTSPFVVALVAKKGMSKKLWDEKVDAFKKWGWSDEDVLKAFRKKPQCMFGSIDKINLVMSFWVNQLGWDAMAIAKTPHILSLSLEKKIIPRAAVVQYLLSK
;
A
#
# COMPACT_ATOMS: atom_id res chain seq x y z
N MET A 1 12.64 -18.71 4.15
CA MET A 1 11.21 -18.32 4.23
C MET A 1 10.53 -19.02 5.40
N SER A 2 10.48 -20.35 5.43
CA SER A 2 9.92 -21.11 6.56
C SER A 2 10.64 -20.83 7.88
N ASP A 3 11.98 -20.78 7.86
CA ASP A 3 12.80 -20.39 9.03
C ASP A 3 12.55 -18.96 9.52
N PHE A 4 11.96 -18.11 8.66
CA PHE A 4 11.57 -16.73 8.99
C PHE A 4 10.13 -16.64 9.52
N GLY A 5 9.44 -17.78 9.67
CA GLY A 5 8.07 -17.86 10.16
C GLY A 5 6.98 -17.63 9.10
N VAL A 6 7.34 -17.64 7.81
CA VAL A 6 6.35 -17.52 6.73
C VAL A 6 5.64 -18.84 6.55
N CYS A 7 4.30 -18.83 6.66
CA CYS A 7 3.48 -20.03 6.51
C CYS A 7 3.44 -20.53 5.06
N ASP A 8 3.17 -21.82 4.86
CA ASP A 8 3.16 -22.46 3.53
C ASP A 8 2.19 -21.78 2.55
N SER A 9 1.03 -21.33 3.04
CA SER A 9 0.08 -20.56 2.22
C SER A 9 0.63 -19.18 1.82
N GLY A 10 1.42 -18.55 2.68
CA GLY A 10 2.16 -17.34 2.40
C GLY A 10 3.25 -17.55 1.34
N ILE A 11 4.00 -18.64 1.46
CA ILE A 11 5.02 -19.06 0.49
C ILE A 11 4.36 -19.35 -0.86
N ALA A 12 3.31 -20.16 -0.89
CA ALA A 12 2.53 -20.47 -2.09
C ALA A 12 2.02 -19.20 -2.77
N ARG A 13 1.57 -18.22 -1.98
CA ARG A 13 1.15 -16.95 -2.56
C ARG A 13 2.32 -16.13 -3.11
N LEU A 14 3.49 -16.16 -2.48
CA LEU A 14 4.68 -15.50 -3.03
C LEU A 14 5.03 -16.03 -4.43
N PHE A 15 4.92 -17.35 -4.65
CA PHE A 15 5.07 -17.95 -5.98
C PHE A 15 4.08 -17.36 -7.02
N LEU A 16 2.86 -17.02 -6.60
CA LEU A 16 1.84 -16.46 -7.48
C LEU A 16 1.99 -14.96 -7.71
N THR A 17 2.41 -14.20 -6.69
CA THR A 17 2.39 -12.73 -6.72
C THR A 17 3.76 -12.09 -6.99
N GLY A 18 4.86 -12.83 -6.81
CA GLY A 18 6.21 -12.31 -6.98
C GLY A 18 7.26 -13.42 -7.11
N PRO A 19 7.14 -14.34 -8.10
CA PRO A 19 8.06 -15.46 -8.25
C PRO A 19 9.52 -15.03 -8.48
N SER A 20 9.74 -13.86 -9.10
CA SER A 20 11.07 -13.30 -9.34
C SER A 20 11.86 -12.98 -8.06
N ILE A 21 11.19 -12.92 -6.91
CA ILE A 21 11.79 -12.57 -5.62
C ILE A 21 12.52 -13.77 -4.99
N LEU A 22 12.08 -14.99 -5.28
CA LEU A 22 12.55 -16.21 -4.61
C LEU A 22 14.04 -16.55 -4.88
N GLY A 23 14.61 -16.00 -5.95
CA GLY A 23 16.01 -16.20 -6.33
C GLY A 23 16.94 -15.02 -6.03
N SER A 24 16.47 -13.96 -5.36
CA SER A 24 17.30 -12.78 -5.11
C SER A 24 18.26 -13.00 -3.94
N THR A 25 19.53 -12.59 -4.09
CA THR A 25 20.58 -12.74 -3.09
C THR A 25 20.34 -11.95 -1.80
N ASP A 26 19.52 -10.90 -1.86
CA ASP A 26 19.16 -10.00 -0.76
C ASP A 26 17.75 -10.28 -0.19
N LEU A 27 17.16 -11.45 -0.51
CA LEU A 27 15.85 -11.83 0.02
C LEU A 27 15.82 -11.84 1.54
N ILE A 28 16.87 -12.37 2.17
CA ILE A 28 17.00 -12.42 3.64
C ILE A 28 16.96 -11.02 4.24
N HIS A 29 17.73 -10.08 3.68
CA HIS A 29 17.73 -8.69 4.14
C HIS A 29 16.33 -8.05 4.03
N THR A 30 15.61 -8.31 2.94
CA THR A 30 14.24 -7.77 2.78
C THR A 30 13.24 -8.40 3.74
N LEU A 31 13.40 -9.70 4.07
CA LEU A 31 12.59 -10.36 5.10
C LEU A 31 12.81 -9.73 6.47
N GLU A 32 14.05 -9.47 6.84
CA GLU A 32 14.41 -8.80 8.08
C GLU A 32 13.89 -7.37 8.12
N GLU A 33 14.03 -6.62 7.02
CA GLU A 33 13.48 -5.27 6.90
C GLU A 33 11.96 -5.28 7.11
N VAL A 34 11.21 -6.12 6.39
CA VAL A 34 9.75 -6.19 6.51
C VAL A 34 9.32 -6.63 7.92
N LYS A 35 10.06 -7.54 8.55
CA LYS A 35 9.83 -7.92 9.95
C LYS A 35 10.12 -6.76 10.91
N GLY A 36 11.20 -6.01 10.69
CA GLY A 36 11.54 -4.80 11.44
C GLY A 36 10.52 -3.67 11.28
N LEU A 37 9.87 -3.61 10.11
CA LEU A 37 8.68 -2.80 9.88
C LEU A 37 7.44 -3.36 10.59
N GLY A 38 7.54 -4.33 11.50
CA GLY A 38 6.45 -4.76 12.38
C GLY A 38 5.37 -5.62 11.70
N PHE A 39 5.65 -6.19 10.53
CA PHE A 39 4.77 -7.18 9.92
C PHE A 39 4.98 -8.55 10.56
N ASP A 40 3.88 -9.26 10.81
CA ASP A 40 3.90 -10.65 11.26
C ASP A 40 4.13 -11.60 10.07
N PRO A 41 5.26 -12.34 10.01
CA PRO A 41 5.59 -13.28 8.94
C PRO A 41 4.53 -14.34 8.65
N SER A 42 3.71 -14.71 9.65
CA SER A 42 2.66 -15.71 9.50
C SER A 42 1.45 -15.20 8.73
N THR A 43 1.36 -13.88 8.54
CA THR A 43 0.17 -13.22 7.99
C THR A 43 0.30 -12.89 6.51
N SER A 44 -0.86 -12.75 5.86
CA SER A 44 -0.93 -12.33 4.48
C SER A 44 -0.25 -10.95 4.23
N PRO A 45 -0.50 -9.88 5.01
CA PRO A 45 0.15 -8.59 4.75
C PRO A 45 1.67 -8.64 4.63
N PHE A 46 2.36 -9.53 5.35
CA PHE A 46 3.81 -9.69 5.26
C PHE A 46 4.29 -10.04 3.84
N VAL A 47 3.68 -11.03 3.19
CA VAL A 47 4.07 -11.42 1.82
C VAL A 47 3.80 -10.29 0.83
N VAL A 48 2.71 -9.54 1.00
CA VAL A 48 2.40 -8.40 0.12
C VAL A 48 3.41 -7.26 0.33
N ALA A 49 3.81 -7.00 1.58
CA ALA A 49 4.84 -6.02 1.91
C ALA A 49 6.22 -6.42 1.35
N LEU A 50 6.57 -7.71 1.42
CA LEU A 50 7.77 -8.26 0.80
C LEU A 50 7.80 -8.01 -0.70
N VAL A 51 6.69 -8.31 -1.39
CA VAL A 51 6.54 -8.04 -2.82
C VAL A 51 6.65 -6.55 -3.14
N ALA A 52 6.07 -5.68 -2.31
CA ALA A 52 6.19 -4.23 -2.48
C ALA A 52 7.62 -3.74 -2.34
N LYS A 53 8.30 -4.11 -1.25
CA LYS A 53 9.67 -3.68 -0.98
C LYS A 53 10.65 -4.19 -2.02
N LYS A 54 10.47 -5.42 -2.50
CA LYS A 54 11.37 -6.01 -3.49
C LYS A 54 11.06 -5.56 -4.92
N GLY A 55 9.80 -5.26 -5.22
CA GLY A 55 9.36 -4.84 -6.55
C GLY A 55 9.66 -3.38 -6.90
N MET A 56 10.23 -2.61 -5.97
CA MET A 56 10.52 -1.18 -6.18
C MET A 56 11.94 -0.85 -5.74
N SER A 57 12.57 0.08 -6.46
CA SER A 57 13.84 0.65 -6.03
C SER A 57 13.63 1.55 -4.82
N LYS A 58 14.68 1.74 -4.00
CA LYS A 58 14.66 2.70 -2.88
C LYS A 58 14.26 4.11 -3.33
N LYS A 59 14.79 4.55 -4.48
CA LYS A 59 14.43 5.84 -5.08
C LYS A 59 12.92 5.95 -5.35
N LEU A 60 12.33 4.95 -6.00
CA LEU A 60 10.88 4.97 -6.29
C LEU A 60 10.04 4.90 -5.01
N TRP A 61 10.52 4.18 -3.99
CA TRP A 61 9.88 4.16 -2.68
C TRP A 61 9.85 5.55 -2.06
N ASP A 62 10.99 6.23 -2.00
CA ASP A 62 11.13 7.57 -1.43
C ASP A 62 10.28 8.59 -2.21
N GLU A 63 10.26 8.53 -3.54
CA GLU A 63 9.39 9.38 -4.38
C GLU A 63 7.89 9.17 -4.12
N LYS A 64 7.46 7.94 -3.81
CA LYS A 64 6.08 7.65 -3.42
C LYS A 64 5.77 8.16 -2.02
N VAL A 65 6.70 8.03 -1.07
CA VAL A 65 6.57 8.62 0.27
C VAL A 65 6.39 10.13 0.16
N ASP A 66 7.23 10.79 -0.65
CA ASP A 66 7.13 12.23 -0.91
C ASP A 66 5.82 12.63 -1.59
N ALA A 67 5.28 11.77 -2.46
CA ALA A 67 3.95 11.98 -3.02
C ALA A 67 2.87 12.03 -1.93
N PHE A 68 2.90 11.14 -0.92
CA PHE A 68 1.98 11.21 0.22
C PHE A 68 2.22 12.44 1.11
N LYS A 69 3.49 12.82 1.34
CA LYS A 69 3.83 14.01 2.13
C LYS A 69 3.27 15.30 1.54
N LYS A 70 3.20 15.41 0.21
CA LYS A 70 2.55 16.55 -0.46
C LYS A 70 1.07 16.71 -0.10
N TRP A 71 0.42 15.64 0.38
CA TRP A 71 -0.96 15.65 0.88
C TRP A 71 -1.05 15.75 2.41
N GLY A 72 0.04 16.13 3.09
CA GLY A 72 0.06 16.38 4.53
C GLY A 72 0.31 15.14 5.40
N TRP A 73 0.64 13.99 4.82
CA TRP A 73 1.01 12.81 5.60
C TRP A 73 2.42 12.94 6.17
N SER A 74 2.64 12.49 7.40
CA SER A 74 4.00 12.29 7.95
C SER A 74 4.61 10.96 7.49
N ASP A 75 5.91 10.77 7.69
CA ASP A 75 6.58 9.47 7.48
C ASP A 75 5.90 8.35 8.28
N GLU A 76 5.49 8.66 9.51
CA GLU A 76 4.80 7.71 10.39
C GLU A 76 3.40 7.36 9.86
N ASP A 77 2.70 8.31 9.23
CA ASP A 77 1.39 8.04 8.61
C ASP A 77 1.51 7.13 7.40
N VAL A 78 2.53 7.36 6.56
CA VAL A 78 2.83 6.48 5.42
C VAL A 78 3.18 5.07 5.92
N LEU A 79 4.00 4.97 6.97
CA LEU A 79 4.39 3.68 7.55
C LEU A 79 3.19 2.94 8.14
N LYS A 80 2.31 3.63 8.89
CA LYS A 80 1.06 3.06 9.42
C LYS A 80 0.13 2.60 8.31
N ALA A 81 -0.03 3.41 7.26
CA ALA A 81 -0.83 3.07 6.09
C ALA A 81 -0.28 1.82 5.38
N PHE A 82 1.04 1.76 5.17
CA PHE A 82 1.73 0.63 4.57
C PHE A 82 1.56 -0.65 5.39
N ARG A 83 1.76 -0.57 6.73
CA ARG A 83 1.51 -1.68 7.66
C ARG A 83 0.09 -2.22 7.55
N LYS A 84 -0.90 -1.32 7.47
CA LYS A 84 -2.31 -1.70 7.40
C LYS A 84 -2.68 -2.33 6.05
N LYS A 85 -2.23 -1.74 4.93
CA LYS A 85 -2.45 -2.26 3.57
C LYS A 85 -1.26 -1.95 2.66
N PRO A 86 -0.32 -2.90 2.50
CA PRO A 86 0.85 -2.72 1.64
C PRO A 86 0.53 -2.41 0.18
N GLN A 87 -0.67 -2.80 -0.28
CA GLN A 87 -1.15 -2.55 -1.64
C GLN A 87 -1.22 -1.04 -1.98
N CYS A 88 -1.28 -0.15 -0.99
CA CYS A 88 -1.26 1.29 -1.24
C CYS A 88 0.02 1.75 -1.96
N MET A 89 1.11 0.99 -1.85
CA MET A 89 2.38 1.30 -2.52
C MET A 89 2.49 0.73 -3.95
N PHE A 90 1.53 -0.08 -4.42
CA PHE A 90 1.58 -0.63 -5.78
C PHE A 90 1.11 0.35 -6.85
N GLY A 91 0.26 1.33 -6.52
CA GLY A 91 -0.21 2.34 -7.47
C GLY A 91 0.91 3.29 -7.90
N SER A 92 0.90 3.78 -9.15
CA SER A 92 1.85 4.80 -9.61
C SER A 92 1.70 6.10 -8.79
N ILE A 93 2.72 6.96 -8.83
CA ILE A 93 2.67 8.29 -8.20
C ILE A 93 1.50 9.10 -8.76
N ASP A 94 1.29 9.06 -10.08
CA ASP A 94 0.14 9.71 -10.72
C ASP A 94 -1.19 9.18 -10.19
N LYS A 95 -1.29 7.86 -9.99
CA LYS A 95 -2.48 7.24 -9.43
C LYS A 95 -2.75 7.70 -8.00
N ILE A 96 -1.70 7.80 -7.16
CA ILE A 96 -1.80 8.33 -5.80
C ILE A 96 -2.33 9.76 -5.85
N ASN A 97 -1.71 10.64 -6.63
CA ASN A 97 -2.11 12.04 -6.74
C ASN A 97 -3.51 12.22 -7.28
N LEU A 98 -3.91 11.39 -8.26
CA LEU A 98 -5.24 11.45 -8.85
C LEU A 98 -6.33 11.05 -7.85
N VAL A 99 -6.11 9.96 -7.08
CA VAL A 99 -7.05 9.52 -6.05
C VAL A 99 -7.12 10.53 -4.90
N MET A 100 -5.98 11.06 -4.47
CA MET A 100 -5.94 12.07 -3.41
C MET A 100 -6.61 13.37 -3.84
N SER A 101 -6.35 13.87 -5.05
CA SER A 101 -7.01 15.07 -5.59
C SER A 101 -8.52 14.91 -5.68
N PHE A 102 -9.01 13.75 -6.10
CA PHE A 102 -10.45 13.49 -6.13
C PHE A 102 -11.08 13.58 -4.73
N TRP A 103 -10.54 12.87 -3.74
CA TRP A 103 -11.13 12.88 -2.39
C TRP A 103 -10.93 14.21 -1.66
N VAL A 104 -9.71 14.74 -1.68
CA VAL A 104 -9.34 15.92 -0.88
C VAL A 104 -9.80 17.20 -1.57
N ASN A 105 -9.42 17.41 -2.83
CA ASN A 105 -9.69 18.70 -3.48
C ASN A 105 -11.11 18.78 -4.04
N GLN A 106 -11.65 17.72 -4.65
CA GLN A 106 -12.99 17.78 -5.25
C GLN A 106 -14.10 17.53 -4.24
N LEU A 107 -13.89 16.61 -3.29
CA LEU A 107 -14.91 16.24 -2.31
C LEU A 107 -14.70 16.86 -0.93
N GLY A 108 -13.58 17.55 -0.69
CA GLY A 108 -13.30 18.23 0.57
C GLY A 108 -12.99 17.29 1.74
N TRP A 109 -12.60 16.04 1.48
CA TRP A 109 -12.28 15.09 2.55
C TRP A 109 -10.92 15.38 3.18
N ASP A 110 -10.80 15.10 4.47
CA ASP A 110 -9.52 15.12 5.18
C ASP A 110 -8.56 14.07 4.60
N ALA A 111 -7.37 14.50 4.16
CA ALA A 111 -6.32 13.63 3.66
C ALA A 111 -5.93 12.54 4.69
N MET A 112 -6.04 12.83 5.99
CA MET A 112 -5.77 11.87 7.05
C MET A 112 -6.86 10.81 7.21
N ALA A 113 -8.09 11.07 6.74
CA ALA A 113 -9.12 10.03 6.65
C ALA A 113 -8.72 8.94 5.64
N ILE A 114 -7.99 9.31 4.57
CA ILE A 114 -7.47 8.37 3.58
C ILE A 114 -6.32 7.53 4.17
N ALA A 115 -5.45 8.12 4.99
CA ALA A 115 -4.37 7.41 5.68
C ALA A 115 -4.91 6.28 6.60
N LYS A 116 -6.09 6.50 7.20
CA LYS A 116 -6.78 5.49 8.01
C LYS A 116 -7.36 4.35 7.16
N THR A 117 -7.59 4.56 5.86
CA THR A 117 -8.17 3.58 4.94
C THR A 117 -7.37 3.44 3.63
N PRO A 118 -6.10 3.01 3.70
CA PRO A 118 -5.15 3.06 2.58
C PRO A 118 -5.51 2.15 1.41
N HIS A 119 -6.40 1.16 1.62
CA HIS A 119 -6.93 0.32 0.55
C HIS A 119 -7.56 1.13 -0.60
N ILE A 120 -8.12 2.32 -0.32
CA ILE A 120 -8.78 3.13 -1.35
C ILE A 120 -7.82 3.56 -2.47
N LEU A 121 -6.54 3.72 -2.17
CA LEU A 121 -5.49 4.07 -3.14
C LEU A 121 -5.25 2.96 -4.17
N SER A 122 -5.60 1.70 -3.83
CA SER A 122 -5.50 0.55 -4.73
C SER A 122 -6.71 0.38 -5.66
N LEU A 123 -7.78 1.15 -5.46
CA LEU A 123 -9.02 1.00 -6.24
C LEU A 123 -8.97 1.78 -7.56
N SER A 124 -9.67 1.29 -8.58
CA SER A 124 -9.90 2.04 -9.82
C SER A 124 -10.70 3.32 -9.50
N LEU A 125 -10.22 4.45 -10.01
CA LEU A 125 -10.86 5.74 -9.77
C LEU A 125 -12.23 5.75 -10.46
N GLU A 126 -12.21 5.54 -11.77
CA GLU A 126 -13.40 5.55 -12.63
C GLU A 126 -14.37 4.42 -12.31
N LYS A 127 -13.88 3.19 -12.13
CA LYS A 127 -14.77 2.02 -12.01
C LYS A 127 -15.30 1.79 -10.60
N LYS A 128 -14.66 2.35 -9.56
CA LYS A 128 -15.01 2.05 -8.16
C LYS A 128 -15.16 3.29 -7.29
N ILE A 129 -14.20 4.21 -7.32
CA ILE A 129 -14.19 5.35 -6.41
C ILE A 129 -15.28 6.36 -6.80
N ILE A 130 -15.30 6.82 -8.04
CA ILE A 130 -16.29 7.82 -8.52
C ILE A 130 -17.73 7.34 -8.33
N PRO A 131 -18.12 6.12 -8.77
CA PRO A 131 -19.49 5.64 -8.59
C PRO A 131 -19.92 5.56 -7.12
N ARG A 132 -19.01 5.14 -6.22
CA ARG A 132 -19.30 5.05 -4.78
C ARG A 132 -19.38 6.41 -4.12
N ALA A 133 -18.51 7.34 -4.52
CA ALA A 133 -18.55 8.71 -4.02
C ALA A 133 -19.88 9.40 -4.40
N ALA A 134 -20.37 9.21 -5.63
CA ALA A 134 -21.65 9.75 -6.06
C ALA A 134 -22.82 9.23 -5.20
N VAL A 135 -22.83 7.94 -4.87
CA VAL A 135 -23.83 7.36 -3.96
C VAL A 135 -23.74 7.99 -2.57
N VAL A 136 -22.54 8.13 -2.01
CA VAL A 136 -22.35 8.77 -0.69
C VAL A 136 -22.82 10.22 -0.71
N GLN A 137 -22.49 11.00 -1.74
CA GLN A 137 -22.95 12.38 -1.88
C GLN A 137 -24.47 12.48 -1.97
N TYR A 138 -25.11 11.61 -2.76
CA TYR A 138 -26.58 11.57 -2.85
C TYR A 138 -27.24 11.29 -1.50
N LEU A 139 -26.67 10.36 -0.72
CA LEU A 139 -27.18 10.03 0.61
C LEU A 139 -26.96 11.16 1.63
N LEU A 140 -25.87 11.94 1.50
CA LEU A 140 -25.58 13.07 2.38
C LEU A 140 -26.35 14.35 2.01
N SER A 141 -26.88 14.44 0.78
CA SER A 141 -27.70 15.57 0.33
C SER A 141 -29.19 15.46 0.71
N LYS A 142 -29.57 14.43 1.47
CA LYS A 142 -30.91 14.21 2.01
C LYS A 142 -30.90 14.37 3.52
#